data_AF-A0A9E5RKI7-F1
#
_entry.id   AF-A0A9E5RKI7-F1
#
_cell.length_a   1.000
_cell.length_b   1.000
_cell.length_c   1.000
_cell.angle_alpha   90.00
_cell.angle_beta   90.00
_cell.angle_gamma   90.00
#
_symmetry.space_group_name_H-M   'P 1'
#
loop_
_entity.id
_entity.type
_entity.pdbx_description
1 polymer ?
#
loop_
_entity_poly.entity_id
_entity_poly.type
_entity_poly.pdbx_seq_one_letter_code
_entity_poly.pdbx_strand_id
1 'polypeptide(L)'
;MRLKLTIASYNVLNLDPKVEDISLVEDNDPGDISDDVGEGQFTAIANHIVNNLNLPDIVGLQEIQDNNGAEITDITAADETLQTLADEIERISGVRYEFIDNPFIGNETSGGQPGGNIRTAFLYNPDRVQLVEGSIQTITDPAEQQTNPESPFFDSRLPLIATFTFNGQEVTVVSNHFSSKGGSSPLFGQNQPSVERQEDPTVNGSLDARRAQAEAVRGFVDGLLAENPNANVVVVGDINEFEFISPLEILEQSLNNLTNTLPENERYSFIFEGNSQSLDHILVSDALANRAEFDAVHVNSEFADQASDHDPLLVRLFLPENLTLGTADREQLLGTATDDVIDALGGDDIVAGNAGNDIIFGGDGDDVLRGDRNTASSGGPGGDDIIYGGAGNDRIGGKAGNDRLFGGEGDDRLWGDDGDDLLYGGAGNDVLIGGRGRDTFVLAAGEGTDLIRDFKVGEDLIDLTEGLSFGDLSVTQNRGRTLIGFENETLAVLSGVNANTLIANASATFV
;
A
#
# COMPACT_ATOMS: atom_id res chain seq x y z
N MET A 1 -0.28 2.96 18.56
CA MET A 1 -0.48 3.91 17.45
C MET A 1 -0.62 3.09 16.17
N ARG A 2 -1.52 3.42 15.24
CA ARG A 2 -1.60 2.70 13.96
C ARG A 2 -0.58 3.32 13.01
N LEU A 3 0.31 2.49 12.49
CA LEU A 3 1.44 2.91 11.63
C LEU A 3 1.02 3.10 10.17
N LYS A 4 -0.18 2.64 9.80
CA LYS A 4 -0.63 2.59 8.41
C LYS A 4 -1.86 3.46 8.19
N LEU A 5 -1.81 4.27 7.15
CA LEU A 5 -2.96 4.94 6.53
C LEU A 5 -3.59 3.97 5.53
N THR A 6 -4.91 3.86 5.51
CA THR A 6 -5.63 2.99 4.58
C THR A 6 -6.51 3.81 3.64
N ILE A 7 -6.34 3.62 2.34
CA ILE A 7 -7.08 4.36 1.30
C ILE A 7 -7.70 3.34 0.35
N ALA A 8 -9.02 3.43 0.15
CA ALA A 8 -9.73 2.60 -0.80
C ALA A 8 -10.19 3.40 -2.03
N SER A 9 -10.33 2.71 -3.15
CA SER A 9 -11.05 3.20 -4.35
C SER A 9 -12.30 2.35 -4.52
N TYR A 10 -13.46 2.97 -4.75
CA TYR A 10 -14.69 2.22 -4.99
C TYR A 10 -15.67 2.96 -5.90
N ASN A 11 -15.89 2.40 -7.10
CA ASN A 11 -17.05 2.73 -7.93
C ASN A 11 -18.30 2.02 -7.36
N VAL A 12 -19.31 2.80 -6.95
CA VAL A 12 -20.49 2.28 -6.25
C VAL A 12 -21.72 2.09 -7.13
N LEU A 13 -21.56 2.17 -8.46
CA LEU A 13 -22.61 1.91 -9.45
C LEU A 13 -23.87 2.77 -9.23
N ASN A 14 -23.76 4.07 -9.50
CA ASN A 14 -24.83 5.07 -9.50
C ASN A 14 -25.75 5.04 -8.27
N LEU A 15 -25.15 5.01 -7.08
CA LEU A 15 -25.91 4.88 -5.84
C LEU A 15 -26.87 6.07 -5.62
N ASP A 16 -28.17 5.80 -5.43
CA ASP A 16 -29.27 6.75 -5.25
C ASP A 16 -30.13 6.42 -4.02
N PRO A 17 -30.27 7.32 -3.03
CA PRO A 17 -31.06 7.05 -1.83
C PRO A 17 -32.59 7.05 -2.08
N LYS A 18 -33.07 7.29 -3.29
CA LYS A 18 -34.51 7.31 -3.59
C LYS A 18 -35.11 5.93 -3.77
N VAL A 19 -36.42 5.92 -3.51
CA VAL A 19 -37.31 4.81 -3.81
C VAL A 19 -38.25 5.32 -4.90
N GLU A 20 -38.16 4.72 -6.08
CA GLU A 20 -38.87 5.06 -7.30
C GLU A 20 -40.26 4.38 -7.34
N ASP A 21 -41.26 5.10 -7.87
CA ASP A 21 -42.61 4.56 -8.05
C ASP A 21 -42.77 4.08 -9.49
N ILE A 22 -42.79 2.74 -9.66
CA ILE A 22 -42.99 2.05 -10.94
C ILE A 22 -44.17 2.58 -11.76
N SER A 23 -45.20 3.12 -11.10
CA SER A 23 -46.42 3.62 -11.78
C SER A 23 -46.19 4.91 -12.57
N LEU A 24 -45.01 5.51 -12.41
CA LEU A 24 -44.67 6.75 -13.07
C LEU A 24 -43.72 6.52 -14.28
N VAL A 25 -43.15 5.31 -14.48
CA VAL A 25 -42.26 4.97 -15.62
C VAL A 25 -43.07 4.97 -16.92
N GLU A 26 -42.54 5.46 -18.04
CA GLU A 26 -43.31 5.65 -19.30
C GLU A 26 -43.97 4.36 -19.83
N ASP A 27 -43.43 3.18 -19.51
CA ASP A 27 -43.96 1.88 -19.93
C ASP A 27 -44.34 0.91 -18.77
N ASN A 28 -44.15 1.33 -17.51
CA ASN A 28 -44.26 0.49 -16.30
C ASN A 28 -43.38 -0.78 -16.34
N ASP A 29 -42.24 -0.76 -17.03
CA ASP A 29 -41.27 -1.85 -16.92
C ASP A 29 -40.59 -1.79 -15.53
N PRO A 30 -40.74 -2.83 -14.67
CA PRO A 30 -40.01 -2.90 -13.41
C PRO A 30 -38.49 -2.98 -13.58
N GLY A 31 -37.97 -3.24 -14.77
CA GLY A 31 -36.52 -3.22 -15.04
C GLY A 31 -35.93 -1.83 -15.20
N ASP A 32 -36.77 -0.79 -15.29
CA ASP A 32 -36.36 0.60 -15.49
C ASP A 32 -36.33 1.41 -14.17
N ILE A 33 -36.62 0.75 -13.04
CA ILE A 33 -36.47 1.33 -11.69
C ILE A 33 -35.27 0.75 -10.96
N SER A 34 -34.54 1.58 -10.21
CA SER A 34 -33.47 1.17 -9.30
C SER A 34 -33.77 1.68 -7.89
N ASP A 35 -34.30 0.83 -7.01
CA ASP A 35 -34.63 1.17 -5.62
C ASP A 35 -33.45 0.88 -4.69
N ASP A 36 -32.30 1.53 -4.83
CA ASP A 36 -31.05 1.10 -4.16
C ASP A 36 -31.18 0.97 -2.63
N VAL A 37 -31.99 1.81 -1.97
CA VAL A 37 -32.32 1.69 -0.55
C VAL A 37 -33.30 0.54 -0.27
N GLY A 38 -34.33 0.39 -1.11
CA GLY A 38 -35.34 -0.66 -0.99
C GLY A 38 -34.79 -2.06 -1.26
N GLU A 39 -33.79 -2.14 -2.14
CA GLU A 39 -33.08 -3.35 -2.56
C GLU A 39 -31.88 -3.67 -1.66
N GLY A 40 -31.47 -2.71 -0.81
CA GLY A 40 -30.44 -2.90 0.21
C GLY A 40 -29.01 -2.70 -0.29
N GLN A 41 -28.82 -2.04 -1.43
CA GLN A 41 -27.52 -1.74 -2.03
C GLN A 41 -26.67 -0.86 -1.11
N PHE A 42 -27.23 0.18 -0.49
CA PHE A 42 -26.53 0.99 0.53
C PHE A 42 -25.99 0.13 1.67
N THR A 43 -26.82 -0.78 2.21
CA THR A 43 -26.42 -1.71 3.26
C THR A 43 -25.32 -2.66 2.78
N ALA A 44 -25.38 -3.13 1.53
CA ALA A 44 -24.36 -4.00 0.96
C ALA A 44 -23.02 -3.27 0.76
N ILE A 45 -23.01 -2.09 0.14
CA ILE A 45 -21.82 -1.24 -0.01
C ILE A 45 -21.22 -0.88 1.35
N ALA A 46 -22.05 -0.48 2.32
CA ALA A 46 -21.59 -0.21 3.68
C ALA A 46 -20.97 -1.46 4.33
N ASN A 47 -21.55 -2.65 4.15
CA ASN A 47 -20.94 -3.90 4.62
C ASN A 47 -19.61 -4.20 3.94
N HIS A 48 -19.43 -3.90 2.65
CA HIS A 48 -18.14 -4.04 1.98
C HIS A 48 -17.09 -3.12 2.64
N ILE A 49 -17.44 -1.86 2.90
CA ILE A 49 -16.55 -0.90 3.58
C ILE A 49 -16.19 -1.37 4.99
N VAL A 50 -17.17 -1.87 5.75
CA VAL A 50 -16.96 -2.27 7.15
C VAL A 50 -16.23 -3.60 7.26
N ASN A 51 -16.71 -4.65 6.58
CA ASN A 51 -16.30 -6.02 6.83
C ASN A 51 -15.22 -6.52 5.87
N ASN A 52 -15.24 -6.07 4.61
CA ASN A 52 -14.31 -6.53 3.57
C ASN A 52 -13.08 -5.61 3.49
N LEU A 53 -13.30 -4.29 3.46
CA LEU A 53 -12.23 -3.28 3.45
C LEU A 53 -11.70 -2.96 4.86
N ASN A 54 -12.38 -3.43 5.91
CA ASN A 54 -11.99 -3.23 7.31
C ASN A 54 -11.85 -1.74 7.71
N LEU A 55 -12.86 -0.94 7.35
CA LEU A 55 -12.99 0.48 7.73
C LEU A 55 -11.77 1.32 7.29
N PRO A 56 -11.55 1.49 5.98
CA PRO A 56 -10.46 2.30 5.44
C PRO A 56 -10.55 3.75 5.92
N ASP A 57 -9.41 4.40 6.15
CA ASP A 57 -9.35 5.75 6.67
C ASP A 57 -9.90 6.79 5.69
N ILE A 58 -9.70 6.55 4.38
CA ILE A 58 -10.20 7.35 3.27
C ILE A 58 -10.78 6.40 2.20
N VAL A 59 -11.90 6.76 1.59
CA VAL A 59 -12.46 6.08 0.42
C VAL A 59 -12.68 7.11 -0.68
N GLY A 60 -11.96 6.97 -1.79
CA GLY A 60 -12.26 7.68 -3.03
C GLY A 60 -13.41 6.99 -3.75
N LEU A 61 -14.55 7.68 -3.83
CA LEU A 61 -15.77 7.15 -4.43
C LEU A 61 -15.93 7.65 -5.87
N GLN A 62 -16.45 6.77 -6.71
CA GLN A 62 -16.91 7.08 -8.07
C GLN A 62 -18.39 6.65 -8.20
N GLU A 63 -19.11 7.26 -9.13
CA GLU A 63 -20.54 6.96 -9.35
C GLU A 63 -21.46 7.35 -8.19
N ILE A 64 -21.13 8.45 -7.51
CA ILE A 64 -22.07 9.08 -6.59
C ILE A 64 -23.06 9.90 -7.40
N GLN A 65 -24.34 9.54 -7.29
CA GLN A 65 -25.39 10.16 -8.07
C GLN A 65 -25.99 11.39 -7.36
N ASP A 66 -26.29 12.42 -8.15
CA ASP A 66 -27.11 13.59 -7.79
C ASP A 66 -28.27 13.67 -8.79
N ASN A 67 -29.21 12.73 -8.72
CA ASN A 67 -30.06 12.44 -9.87
C ASN A 67 -31.22 13.44 -10.06
N ASN A 68 -31.54 13.64 -11.34
CA ASN A 68 -32.88 13.62 -11.94
C ASN A 68 -33.07 12.35 -12.84
N GLY A 69 -32.27 11.31 -12.60
CA GLY A 69 -32.18 10.06 -13.37
C GLY A 69 -33.38 9.12 -13.22
N ALA A 70 -34.26 9.34 -12.23
CA ALA A 70 -35.59 8.79 -12.30
C ALA A 70 -36.32 9.51 -13.44
N GLU A 71 -37.00 8.80 -14.35
CA GLU A 71 -37.94 9.43 -15.28
C GLU A 71 -39.05 10.25 -14.54
N ILE A 72 -39.05 10.27 -13.19
CA ILE A 72 -40.27 10.45 -12.42
C ILE A 72 -40.25 10.97 -10.97
N THR A 73 -39.38 11.91 -10.58
CA THR A 73 -39.68 13.10 -9.72
C THR A 73 -38.50 13.52 -8.85
N ASP A 74 -38.40 14.86 -8.64
CA ASP A 74 -37.57 15.68 -7.72
C ASP A 74 -36.09 15.29 -7.55
N ILE A 75 -35.18 16.25 -7.37
CA ILE A 75 -33.73 16.01 -7.34
C ILE A 75 -33.27 15.50 -5.97
N THR A 76 -32.35 14.52 -5.95
CA THR A 76 -31.58 14.16 -4.74
C THR A 76 -30.21 14.83 -4.84
N ALA A 77 -29.86 15.65 -3.86
CA ALA A 77 -28.54 16.25 -3.79
C ALA A 77 -27.48 15.17 -3.43
N ALA A 78 -26.28 15.25 -4.02
CA ALA A 78 -25.23 14.26 -3.77
C ALA A 78 -24.86 14.08 -2.28
N ASP A 79 -24.98 15.16 -1.50
CA ASP A 79 -24.72 15.15 -0.06
C ASP A 79 -25.72 14.28 0.71
N GLU A 80 -26.97 14.15 0.24
CA GLU A 80 -27.95 13.22 0.81
C GLU A 80 -27.55 11.75 0.54
N THR A 81 -27.08 11.43 -0.67
CA THR A 81 -26.54 10.11 -1.02
C THR A 81 -25.35 9.76 -0.12
N LEU A 82 -24.38 10.67 0.00
CA LEU A 82 -23.18 10.47 0.81
C LEU A 82 -23.51 10.35 2.31
N GLN A 83 -24.42 11.19 2.82
CA GLN A 83 -24.87 11.11 4.21
C GLN A 83 -25.57 9.79 4.50
N THR A 84 -26.40 9.29 3.59
CA THR A 84 -27.09 8.01 3.74
C THR A 84 -26.11 6.85 3.84
N LEU A 85 -25.07 6.83 3.00
CA LEU A 85 -24.01 5.83 3.08
C LEU A 85 -23.18 5.94 4.37
N ALA A 86 -22.82 7.16 4.78
CA ALA A 86 -22.09 7.40 6.03
C ALA A 86 -22.88 6.95 7.27
N ASP A 87 -24.18 7.25 7.31
CA ASP A 87 -25.10 6.83 8.38
C ASP A 87 -25.21 5.31 8.45
N GLU A 88 -25.23 4.63 7.30
CA GLU A 88 -25.32 3.17 7.25
C GLU A 88 -24.01 2.50 7.71
N ILE A 89 -22.85 3.07 7.36
CA ILE A 89 -21.54 2.64 7.89
C ILE A 89 -21.51 2.80 9.41
N GLU A 90 -21.96 3.95 9.94
CA GLU A 90 -22.02 4.20 11.39
C GLU A 90 -23.01 3.24 12.07
N ARG A 91 -24.16 2.98 11.45
CA ARG A 91 -25.16 2.04 11.98
C ARG A 91 -24.61 0.62 12.11
N ILE A 92 -23.78 0.17 11.16
CA ILE A 92 -23.20 -1.18 11.16
C ILE A 92 -21.99 -1.28 12.10
N SER A 93 -21.09 -0.29 12.07
CA SER A 93 -19.76 -0.37 12.70
C SER A 93 -19.62 0.43 14.00
N GLY A 94 -20.47 1.43 14.21
CA GLY A 94 -20.31 2.45 15.25
C GLY A 94 -19.20 3.48 14.97
N VAL A 95 -18.59 3.46 13.78
CA VAL A 95 -17.57 4.43 13.34
C VAL A 95 -18.22 5.46 12.43
N ARG A 96 -18.07 6.74 12.79
CA ARG A 96 -18.58 7.85 12.00
C ARG A 96 -17.63 8.17 10.86
N TYR A 97 -18.18 8.35 9.67
CA TYR A 97 -17.47 8.94 8.53
C TYR A 97 -18.00 10.36 8.26
N GLU A 98 -17.13 11.20 7.71
CA GLU A 98 -17.49 12.46 7.07
C GLU A 98 -17.26 12.33 5.57
N PHE A 99 -17.84 13.23 4.78
CA PHE A 99 -17.73 13.19 3.32
C PHE A 99 -17.30 14.52 2.73
N ILE A 100 -16.72 14.44 1.54
CA ILE A 100 -16.46 15.57 0.65
C ILE A 100 -17.26 15.32 -0.63
N ASP A 101 -18.39 16.03 -0.76
CA ASP A 101 -19.09 16.19 -2.03
C ASP A 101 -18.23 17.08 -2.94
N ASN A 102 -18.15 16.75 -4.24
CA ASN A 102 -17.38 17.53 -5.21
C ASN A 102 -18.03 18.92 -5.39
N PRO A 103 -17.44 19.99 -4.81
CA PRO A 103 -18.11 21.28 -4.71
C PRO A 103 -18.12 22.05 -6.05
N PHE A 104 -17.47 21.50 -7.07
CA PHE A 104 -17.35 22.09 -8.40
C PHE A 104 -18.48 21.69 -9.34
N ILE A 105 -19.29 20.71 -8.93
CA ILE A 105 -20.47 20.25 -9.62
C ILE A 105 -21.67 20.68 -8.78
N GLY A 106 -22.50 21.57 -9.32
CA GLY A 106 -23.73 21.98 -8.63
C GLY A 106 -24.77 20.85 -8.65
N ASN A 107 -25.66 20.85 -7.67
CA ASN A 107 -26.84 20.00 -7.72
C ASN A 107 -27.62 20.28 -9.00
N GLU A 108 -28.25 19.27 -9.59
CA GLU A 108 -28.98 19.40 -10.86
C GLU A 108 -28.10 19.76 -12.07
N THR A 109 -26.77 19.78 -11.94
CA THR A 109 -25.85 20.08 -13.05
C THR A 109 -25.07 18.85 -13.49
N SER A 110 -25.00 18.65 -14.82
CA SER A 110 -24.31 17.50 -15.39
C SER A 110 -22.89 17.38 -14.83
N GLY A 111 -22.64 16.27 -14.13
CA GLY A 111 -21.31 15.86 -13.71
C GLY A 111 -20.47 15.30 -14.85
N GLY A 112 -21.01 15.20 -16.07
CA GLY A 112 -20.36 14.59 -17.23
C GLY A 112 -20.92 13.20 -17.58
N GLN A 113 -20.40 12.62 -18.66
CA GLN A 113 -20.92 11.38 -19.28
C GLN A 113 -20.40 10.08 -18.64
N PRO A 114 -21.09 8.93 -18.88
CA PRO A 114 -22.43 8.81 -19.48
C PRO A 114 -23.56 9.11 -18.47
N GLY A 115 -24.59 9.85 -18.88
CA GLY A 115 -25.92 9.77 -18.21
C GLY A 115 -26.31 10.85 -17.20
N GLY A 116 -25.47 11.83 -16.88
CA GLY A 116 -25.87 12.97 -16.04
C GLY A 116 -25.57 12.79 -14.54
N ASN A 117 -25.20 13.92 -13.91
CA ASN A 117 -24.98 14.17 -12.48
C ASN A 117 -24.19 13.17 -11.61
N ILE A 118 -23.40 12.30 -12.20
CA ILE A 118 -22.46 11.46 -11.47
C ILE A 118 -21.21 12.24 -11.11
N ARG A 119 -20.70 12.07 -9.88
CA ARG A 119 -19.46 12.71 -9.42
C ARG A 119 -18.54 11.78 -8.66
N THR A 120 -17.29 12.21 -8.57
CA THR A 120 -16.31 11.69 -7.61
C THR A 120 -16.60 12.28 -6.24
N ALA A 121 -16.29 11.55 -5.17
CA ALA A 121 -16.43 12.04 -3.79
C ALA A 121 -15.38 11.40 -2.88
N PHE A 122 -15.31 11.87 -1.63
CA PHE A 122 -14.58 11.16 -0.57
C PHE A 122 -15.51 10.82 0.60
N LEU A 123 -15.30 9.65 1.20
CA LEU A 123 -15.62 9.37 2.59
C LEU A 123 -14.31 9.30 3.38
N TYR A 124 -14.28 9.81 4.61
CA TYR A 124 -13.11 9.69 5.48
C TYR A 124 -13.48 9.57 6.96
N ASN A 125 -12.62 8.91 7.73
CA ASN A 125 -12.77 8.76 9.17
C ASN A 125 -12.06 9.92 9.92
N PRO A 126 -12.80 10.88 10.50
CA PRO A 126 -12.20 12.05 11.14
C PRO A 126 -11.44 11.74 12.44
N ASP A 127 -11.64 10.57 13.05
CA ASP A 127 -10.85 10.12 14.20
C ASP A 127 -9.45 9.61 13.80
N ARG A 128 -9.22 9.41 12.49
CA ARG A 128 -8.00 8.82 11.95
C ARG A 128 -7.21 9.79 11.08
N VAL A 129 -7.88 10.64 10.31
CA VAL A 129 -7.26 11.63 9.42
C VAL A 129 -7.91 13.00 9.61
N GLN A 130 -7.15 14.05 9.33
CA GLN A 130 -7.66 15.42 9.33
C GLN A 130 -7.61 15.99 7.92
N LEU A 131 -8.72 16.53 7.41
CA LEU A 131 -8.73 17.30 6.16
C LEU A 131 -7.91 18.59 6.33
N VAL A 132 -6.97 18.84 5.42
CA VAL A 132 -6.19 20.09 5.38
C VAL A 132 -7.09 21.20 4.83
N GLU A 133 -7.23 22.28 5.60
CA GLU A 133 -8.11 23.40 5.26
C GLU A 133 -7.70 24.04 3.92
N GLY A 134 -8.68 24.20 3.01
CA GLY A 134 -8.44 24.80 1.68
C GLY A 134 -7.75 23.88 0.66
N SER A 135 -7.53 22.60 0.98
CA SER A 135 -6.91 21.65 0.05
C SER A 135 -7.84 21.10 -1.03
N ILE A 136 -9.16 21.28 -0.88
CA ILE A 136 -10.14 20.78 -1.85
C ILE A 136 -10.03 21.55 -3.16
N GLN A 137 -9.71 20.84 -4.24
CA GLN A 137 -9.54 21.42 -5.57
C GLN A 137 -9.87 20.40 -6.67
N THR A 138 -9.88 20.87 -7.92
CA THR A 138 -9.91 20.04 -9.12
C THR A 138 -8.75 20.46 -10.04
N ILE A 139 -8.53 19.74 -11.14
CA ILE A 139 -7.34 19.90 -11.97
C ILE A 139 -7.48 21.04 -12.98
N THR A 140 -8.64 21.14 -13.62
CA THR A 140 -8.94 22.16 -14.63
C THR A 140 -9.91 23.18 -14.07
N ASP A 141 -10.01 24.37 -14.68
CA ASP A 141 -11.07 25.32 -14.30
C ASP A 141 -12.43 24.61 -14.45
N PRO A 142 -13.20 24.45 -13.36
CA PRO A 142 -14.47 23.73 -13.42
C PRO A 142 -15.50 24.42 -14.32
N ALA A 143 -15.37 25.73 -14.56
CA ALA A 143 -16.23 26.45 -15.51
C ALA A 143 -16.05 25.96 -16.96
N GLU A 144 -14.91 25.35 -17.28
CA GLU A 144 -14.59 24.83 -18.60
C GLU A 144 -15.21 23.46 -18.90
N GLN A 145 -15.60 22.69 -17.86
CA GLN A 145 -16.15 21.32 -17.98
C GLN A 145 -17.32 21.25 -18.98
N GLN A 146 -18.19 22.27 -19.01
CA GLN A 146 -19.34 22.31 -19.93
C GLN A 146 -19.18 23.32 -21.08
N THR A 147 -18.11 24.10 -21.12
CA THR A 147 -18.01 25.27 -22.00
C THR A 147 -16.83 25.26 -22.95
N ASN A 148 -15.78 24.49 -22.67
CA ASN A 148 -14.56 24.47 -23.47
C ASN A 148 -14.25 23.05 -23.99
N PRO A 149 -14.51 22.74 -25.27
CA PRO A 149 -14.19 21.45 -25.88
C PRO A 149 -12.71 21.05 -25.85
N GLU A 150 -11.81 22.01 -25.61
CA GLU A 150 -10.37 21.74 -25.48
C GLU A 150 -9.97 21.36 -24.05
N SER A 151 -10.88 21.48 -23.08
CA SER A 151 -10.63 21.03 -21.71
C SER A 151 -10.54 19.49 -21.69
N PRO A 152 -9.51 18.92 -21.04
CA PRO A 152 -9.39 17.46 -20.87
C PRO A 152 -10.61 16.81 -20.22
N PHE A 153 -11.34 17.58 -19.41
CA PHE A 153 -12.54 17.11 -18.72
C PHE A 153 -13.85 17.62 -19.32
N PHE A 154 -13.84 18.13 -20.55
CA PHE A 154 -15.06 18.58 -21.24
C PHE A 154 -16.11 17.46 -21.34
N ASP A 155 -17.33 17.75 -20.87
CA ASP A 155 -18.47 16.81 -20.80
C ASP A 155 -18.15 15.48 -20.07
N SER A 156 -17.16 15.51 -19.16
CA SER A 156 -16.73 14.34 -18.38
C SER A 156 -16.60 14.67 -16.90
N ARG A 157 -16.39 13.65 -16.07
CA ARG A 157 -16.37 13.79 -14.61
C ARG A 157 -15.13 14.53 -14.13
N LEU A 158 -15.34 15.58 -13.34
CA LEU A 158 -14.24 16.31 -12.73
C LEU A 158 -13.58 15.44 -11.65
N PRO A 159 -12.23 15.38 -11.61
CA PRO A 159 -11.52 14.76 -10.52
C PRO A 159 -11.69 15.59 -9.24
N LEU A 160 -11.71 14.93 -8.09
CA LEU A 160 -11.76 15.57 -6.79
C LEU A 160 -10.44 15.32 -6.07
N ILE A 161 -9.80 16.41 -5.62
CA ILE A 161 -8.54 16.37 -4.88
C ILE A 161 -8.80 16.85 -3.47
N ALA A 162 -8.22 16.15 -2.49
CA ALA A 162 -8.17 16.60 -1.10
C ALA A 162 -6.85 16.17 -0.46
N THR A 163 -6.33 16.97 0.46
CA THR A 163 -5.14 16.63 1.24
C THR A 163 -5.55 16.32 2.67
N PHE A 164 -5.05 15.20 3.19
CA PHE A 164 -5.32 14.75 4.54
C PHE A 164 -4.02 14.67 5.35
N THR A 165 -4.07 15.00 6.63
CA THR A 165 -2.99 14.77 7.57
C THR A 165 -3.19 13.43 8.28
N PHE A 166 -2.16 12.59 8.29
CA PHE A 166 -2.07 11.35 9.06
C PHE A 166 -0.70 11.27 9.74
N ASN A 167 -0.67 11.07 11.06
CA ASN A 167 0.58 11.03 11.85
C ASN A 167 1.52 12.24 11.58
N GLY A 168 0.94 13.42 11.38
CA GLY A 168 1.68 14.65 11.09
C GLY A 168 2.17 14.82 9.64
N GLN A 169 1.90 13.85 8.77
CA GLN A 169 2.27 13.88 7.36
C GLN A 169 1.05 14.22 6.49
N GLU A 170 1.23 15.10 5.51
CA GLU A 170 0.20 15.39 4.51
C GLU A 170 0.24 14.34 3.39
N VAL A 171 -0.95 13.90 2.96
CA VAL A 171 -1.17 12.96 1.85
C VAL A 171 -2.24 13.56 0.94
N THR A 172 -1.86 13.85 -0.31
CA THR A 172 -2.78 14.37 -1.32
C THR A 172 -3.38 13.21 -2.09
N VAL A 173 -4.71 13.09 -2.05
CA VAL A 173 -5.47 12.04 -2.74
C VAL A 173 -6.24 12.65 -3.91
N VAL A 174 -6.08 12.06 -5.09
CA VAL A 174 -6.79 12.43 -6.33
C VAL A 174 -7.76 11.31 -6.66
N SER A 175 -9.07 11.55 -6.52
CA SER A 175 -10.12 10.62 -6.95
C SER A 175 -10.56 10.94 -8.37
N ASN A 176 -10.49 9.96 -9.25
CA ASN A 176 -10.76 10.10 -10.68
C ASN A 176 -11.90 9.19 -11.11
N HIS A 177 -12.57 9.60 -12.18
CA HIS A 177 -13.43 8.72 -12.96
C HIS A 177 -13.32 9.16 -14.42
N PHE A 178 -12.46 8.47 -15.18
CA PHE A 178 -12.18 8.83 -16.57
C PHE A 178 -13.36 8.50 -17.48
N SER A 179 -13.34 9.07 -18.69
CA SER A 179 -14.43 8.86 -19.64
C SER A 179 -14.50 7.41 -20.11
N SER A 180 -15.69 6.80 -20.04
CA SER A 180 -15.92 5.42 -20.48
C SER A 180 -16.26 5.32 -21.97
N LYS A 181 -15.80 4.26 -22.65
CA LYS A 181 -15.98 4.07 -24.09
C LYS A 181 -17.38 3.54 -24.41
N GLY A 182 -18.24 4.40 -24.96
CA GLY A 182 -19.56 3.98 -25.49
C GLY A 182 -20.66 3.80 -24.44
N GLY A 183 -20.50 4.38 -23.25
CA GLY A 183 -21.35 4.06 -22.08
C GLY A 183 -20.98 2.69 -21.49
N SER A 184 -21.62 2.28 -20.38
CA SER A 184 -21.31 1.06 -19.61
C SER A 184 -21.47 -0.29 -20.35
N SER A 185 -21.52 -0.28 -21.69
CA SER A 185 -21.67 -1.47 -22.53
C SER A 185 -20.32 -2.12 -22.84
N PRO A 186 -20.06 -3.36 -22.40
CA PRO A 186 -18.83 -4.07 -22.71
C PRO A 186 -18.64 -4.24 -24.22
N LEU A 187 -17.39 -4.26 -24.65
CA LEU A 187 -17.05 -4.68 -26.01
C LEU A 187 -17.03 -6.23 -26.06
N PHE A 188 -17.96 -6.86 -26.77
CA PHE A 188 -18.11 -8.32 -26.81
C PHE A 188 -17.27 -9.03 -27.90
N GLY A 189 -16.70 -10.21 -27.57
CA GLY A 189 -16.29 -11.27 -28.53
C GLY A 189 -14.78 -11.53 -28.72
N GLN A 190 -14.42 -12.74 -29.23
CA GLN A 190 -13.04 -13.15 -29.57
C GLN A 190 -12.37 -12.29 -30.65
N ASN A 191 -13.17 -11.57 -31.45
CA ASN A 191 -12.72 -10.64 -32.46
C ASN A 191 -13.24 -9.25 -32.11
N GLN A 192 -12.49 -8.54 -31.28
CA GLN A 192 -12.62 -7.11 -31.14
C GLN A 192 -12.07 -6.47 -32.42
N PRO A 193 -12.84 -5.68 -33.20
CA PRO A 193 -12.26 -4.88 -34.28
C PRO A 193 -11.41 -3.78 -33.62
N SER A 194 -10.16 -4.11 -33.32
CA SER A 194 -9.30 -3.51 -32.30
C SER A 194 -8.71 -2.14 -32.68
N VAL A 195 -9.08 -1.54 -33.81
CA VAL A 195 -8.49 -0.27 -34.26
C VAL A 195 -9.56 0.71 -34.73
N GLU A 196 -10.53 0.28 -35.54
CA GLU A 196 -11.50 1.20 -36.17
C GLU A 196 -12.55 1.81 -35.21
N ARG A 197 -12.79 1.24 -34.02
CA ARG A 197 -13.68 1.84 -32.99
C ARG A 197 -12.96 2.44 -31.79
N GLN A 198 -11.66 2.22 -31.62
CA GLN A 198 -10.88 2.77 -30.49
C GLN A 198 -10.36 4.19 -30.79
N GLU A 199 -10.11 4.46 -32.08
CA GLU A 199 -9.47 5.69 -32.60
C GLU A 199 -10.45 6.64 -33.29
N ASP A 200 -11.76 6.46 -33.13
CA ASP A 200 -12.72 7.44 -33.65
C ASP A 200 -12.86 8.58 -32.63
N PRO A 201 -12.23 9.76 -32.84
CA PRO A 201 -12.31 10.86 -31.91
C PRO A 201 -13.74 11.45 -31.82
N THR A 202 -14.65 11.01 -32.69
CA THR A 202 -16.07 11.38 -32.63
C THR A 202 -16.90 10.47 -31.71
N VAL A 203 -16.32 9.37 -31.22
CA VAL A 203 -16.93 8.50 -30.21
C VAL A 203 -16.57 9.01 -28.82
N ASN A 204 -17.60 9.27 -28.01
CA ASN A 204 -17.44 9.71 -26.62
C ASN A 204 -16.66 8.68 -25.77
N GLY A 205 -15.78 9.16 -24.89
CA GLY A 205 -14.85 8.33 -24.13
C GLY A 205 -13.77 7.67 -24.98
N SER A 206 -13.34 8.37 -26.04
CA SER A 206 -12.24 7.92 -26.89
C SER A 206 -10.95 7.71 -26.09
N LEU A 207 -10.02 6.95 -26.68
CA LEU A 207 -8.68 6.82 -26.13
C LEU A 207 -8.00 8.20 -25.98
N ASP A 208 -8.16 9.09 -26.96
CA ASP A 208 -7.61 10.45 -26.92
C ASP A 208 -8.12 11.24 -25.70
N ALA A 209 -9.42 11.13 -25.39
CA ALA A 209 -10.00 11.79 -24.22
C ALA A 209 -9.39 11.26 -22.91
N ARG A 210 -9.31 9.93 -22.74
CA ARG A 210 -8.68 9.31 -21.56
C ARG A 210 -7.20 9.64 -21.45
N ARG A 211 -6.47 9.75 -22.57
CA ARG A 211 -5.07 10.19 -22.59
C ARG A 211 -4.93 11.66 -22.20
N ALA A 212 -5.81 12.54 -22.68
CA ALA A 212 -5.81 13.95 -22.27
C ALA A 212 -6.11 14.11 -20.77
N GLN A 213 -7.07 13.33 -20.24
CA GLN A 213 -7.36 13.26 -18.80
C GLN A 213 -6.13 12.77 -18.02
N ALA A 214 -5.45 11.71 -18.49
CA ALA A 214 -4.22 11.22 -17.89
C ALA A 214 -3.10 12.27 -17.91
N GLU A 215 -2.93 13.01 -19.01
CA GLU A 215 -1.94 14.09 -19.11
C GLU A 215 -2.23 15.23 -18.13
N ALA A 216 -3.52 15.58 -17.93
CA ALA A 216 -3.93 16.59 -16.96
C ALA A 216 -3.66 16.14 -15.52
N VAL A 217 -4.00 14.90 -15.17
CA VAL A 217 -3.68 14.29 -13.87
C VAL A 217 -2.17 14.25 -13.64
N ARG A 218 -1.40 13.77 -14.62
CA ARG A 218 0.06 13.74 -14.51
C ARG A 218 0.63 15.15 -14.33
N GLY A 219 0.17 16.13 -15.11
CA GLY A 219 0.65 17.52 -15.01
C GLY A 219 0.42 18.14 -13.63
N PHE A 220 -0.72 17.83 -12.98
CA PHE A 220 -0.98 18.23 -11.60
C PHE A 220 0.01 17.55 -10.63
N VAL A 221 0.18 16.24 -10.75
CA VAL A 221 1.11 15.45 -9.91
C VAL A 221 2.55 15.91 -10.09
N ASP A 222 3.01 16.11 -11.32
CA ASP A 222 4.33 16.63 -11.66
C ASP A 222 4.56 18.01 -11.01
N GLY A 223 3.53 18.84 -10.93
CA GLY A 223 3.57 20.12 -10.21
C GLY A 223 3.86 19.94 -8.72
N LEU A 224 3.14 19.03 -8.05
CA LEU A 224 3.37 18.72 -6.64
C LEU A 224 4.79 18.16 -6.40
N LEU A 225 5.23 17.23 -7.25
CA LEU A 225 6.55 16.60 -7.14
C LEU A 225 7.69 17.56 -7.48
N ALA A 226 7.46 18.54 -8.36
CA ALA A 226 8.44 19.60 -8.64
C ALA A 226 8.63 20.55 -7.46
N GLU A 227 7.58 20.79 -6.67
CA GLU A 227 7.65 21.59 -5.44
C GLU A 227 8.27 20.79 -4.28
N ASN A 228 7.90 19.53 -4.14
CA ASN A 228 8.43 18.60 -3.15
C ASN A 228 8.56 17.19 -3.76
N PRO A 229 9.78 16.73 -4.11
CA PRO A 229 10.00 15.40 -4.67
C PRO A 229 9.52 14.25 -3.78
N ASN A 230 9.43 14.49 -2.46
CA ASN A 230 8.99 13.52 -1.47
C ASN A 230 7.51 13.70 -1.09
N ALA A 231 6.70 14.39 -1.89
CA ALA A 231 5.27 14.56 -1.62
C ALA A 231 4.56 13.20 -1.63
N ASN A 232 3.73 12.95 -0.62
CA ASN A 232 2.87 11.77 -0.55
C ASN A 232 1.64 12.00 -1.44
N VAL A 233 1.64 11.41 -2.65
CA VAL A 233 0.54 11.57 -3.61
C VAL A 233 -0.05 10.21 -3.93
N VAL A 234 -1.38 10.12 -3.87
CA VAL A 234 -2.14 8.90 -4.17
C VAL A 234 -3.19 9.24 -5.21
N VAL A 235 -3.17 8.55 -6.35
CA VAL A 235 -4.17 8.65 -7.41
C VAL A 235 -5.02 7.39 -7.37
N VAL A 236 -6.32 7.56 -7.18
CA VAL A 236 -7.30 6.47 -7.11
C VAL A 236 -8.41 6.69 -8.14
N GLY A 237 -9.11 5.63 -8.48
CA GLY A 237 -10.38 5.69 -9.20
C GLY A 237 -10.46 4.78 -10.42
N ASP A 238 -11.61 4.87 -11.07
CA ASP A 238 -11.90 4.20 -12.34
C ASP A 238 -11.23 4.98 -13.49
N ILE A 239 -10.15 4.41 -14.03
CA ILE A 239 -9.38 5.00 -15.13
C ILE A 239 -9.90 4.50 -16.50
N ASN A 240 -10.86 3.57 -16.50
CA ASN A 240 -11.47 2.99 -17.69
C ASN A 240 -10.39 2.46 -18.66
N GLU A 241 -9.44 1.66 -18.16
CA GLU A 241 -8.40 1.03 -19.00
C GLU A 241 -8.98 -0.13 -19.83
N PHE A 242 -9.02 0.04 -21.16
CA PHE A 242 -9.40 -1.02 -22.10
C PHE A 242 -8.20 -1.35 -23.00
N GLU A 243 -7.84 -2.64 -23.12
CA GLU A 243 -6.57 -3.12 -23.70
C GLU A 243 -6.12 -2.48 -25.04
N PHE A 244 -4.78 -2.47 -25.19
CA PHE A 244 -3.88 -2.17 -26.34
C PHE A 244 -3.17 -0.80 -26.37
N ILE A 245 -3.75 0.27 -25.80
CA ILE A 245 -3.04 1.53 -25.48
C ILE A 245 -3.65 2.06 -24.18
N SER A 246 -2.83 2.15 -23.14
CA SER A 246 -3.31 2.50 -21.81
C SER A 246 -3.11 3.99 -21.49
N PRO A 247 -4.12 4.69 -20.95
CA PRO A 247 -3.89 5.99 -20.31
C PRO A 247 -2.96 5.89 -19.08
N LEU A 248 -2.79 4.69 -18.49
CA LEU A 248 -1.90 4.49 -17.35
C LEU A 248 -0.43 4.66 -17.72
N GLU A 249 -0.01 4.33 -18.95
CA GLU A 249 1.37 4.58 -19.41
C GLU A 249 1.78 6.06 -19.27
N ILE A 250 0.81 6.97 -19.24
CA ILE A 250 1.04 8.40 -19.02
C ILE A 250 1.25 8.67 -17.53
N LEU A 251 0.37 8.15 -16.67
CA LEU A 251 0.47 8.33 -15.22
C LEU A 251 1.71 7.63 -14.62
N GLU A 252 2.05 6.45 -15.15
CA GLU A 252 3.19 5.63 -14.73
C GLU A 252 4.56 6.25 -15.03
N GLN A 253 4.60 7.38 -15.75
CA GLN A 253 5.83 8.17 -15.91
C GLN A 253 6.22 8.91 -14.63
N SER A 254 5.27 9.14 -13.72
CA SER A 254 5.46 9.92 -12.49
C SER A 254 4.99 9.20 -11.23
N LEU A 255 4.31 8.06 -11.36
CA LEU A 255 3.70 7.31 -10.27
C LEU A 255 3.91 5.80 -10.45
N ASN A 256 3.87 5.07 -9.34
CA ASN A 256 3.91 3.61 -9.31
C ASN A 256 2.50 3.06 -9.24
N ASN A 257 2.07 2.32 -10.26
CA ASN A 257 0.78 1.65 -10.29
C ASN A 257 0.80 0.39 -9.43
N LEU A 258 0.17 0.43 -8.25
CA LEU A 258 0.19 -0.66 -7.29
C LEU A 258 -0.57 -1.89 -7.77
N THR A 259 -1.48 -1.75 -8.73
CA THR A 259 -2.16 -2.88 -9.38
C THR A 259 -1.17 -3.86 -10.02
N ASN A 260 -0.02 -3.36 -10.48
CA ASN A 260 1.03 -4.19 -11.07
C ASN A 260 1.77 -5.07 -10.05
N THR A 261 1.56 -4.86 -8.75
CA THR A 261 2.11 -5.73 -7.69
C THR A 261 1.37 -7.06 -7.56
N LEU A 262 0.15 -7.16 -8.11
CA LEU A 262 -0.60 -8.41 -8.17
C LEU A 262 -0.31 -9.22 -9.44
N PRO A 263 -0.46 -10.56 -9.41
CA PRO A 263 -0.50 -11.38 -10.61
C PRO A 263 -1.60 -10.91 -11.58
N GLU A 264 -1.36 -10.96 -12.89
CA GLU A 264 -2.28 -10.46 -13.93
C GLU A 264 -3.73 -11.01 -13.77
N ASN A 265 -3.87 -12.28 -13.37
CA ASN A 265 -5.15 -12.94 -13.17
C ASN A 265 -5.89 -12.53 -11.88
N GLU A 266 -5.33 -11.62 -11.09
CA GLU A 266 -5.89 -11.11 -9.82
C GLU A 266 -6.14 -9.59 -9.87
N ARG A 267 -5.86 -8.93 -11.01
CA ARG A 267 -5.97 -7.46 -11.14
C ARG A 267 -7.36 -6.95 -11.46
N TYR A 268 -8.32 -7.83 -11.73
CA TYR A 268 -9.63 -7.42 -12.21
C TYR A 268 -10.39 -6.68 -11.10
N SER A 269 -10.97 -5.56 -11.47
CA SER A 269 -11.79 -4.70 -10.60
C SER A 269 -13.19 -4.50 -11.16
N PHE A 270 -13.45 -4.85 -12.41
CA PHE A 270 -14.77 -4.79 -13.04
C PHE A 270 -15.21 -6.19 -13.47
N ILE A 271 -16.42 -6.60 -13.05
CA ILE A 271 -16.98 -7.93 -13.35
C ILE A 271 -18.37 -7.77 -13.94
N PHE A 272 -18.55 -8.19 -15.19
CA PHE A 272 -19.85 -8.08 -15.87
C PHE A 272 -20.10 -9.25 -16.83
N GLU A 273 -21.25 -9.91 -16.70
CA GLU A 273 -21.74 -11.00 -17.57
C GLU A 273 -20.68 -12.09 -17.91
N GLY A 274 -19.86 -12.47 -16.94
CA GLY A 274 -18.82 -13.50 -17.11
C GLY A 274 -17.50 -13.00 -17.69
N ASN A 275 -17.31 -11.67 -17.85
CA ASN A 275 -16.04 -11.04 -18.19
C ASN A 275 -15.48 -10.26 -17.00
N SER A 276 -14.16 -10.12 -16.96
CA SER A 276 -13.44 -9.40 -15.91
C SER A 276 -12.39 -8.46 -16.53
N GLN A 277 -12.32 -7.21 -16.06
CA GLN A 277 -11.37 -6.20 -16.55
C GLN A 277 -10.75 -5.44 -15.37
N SER A 278 -9.55 -4.88 -15.57
CA SER A 278 -8.93 -3.95 -14.62
C SER A 278 -9.27 -2.54 -15.07
N LEU A 279 -10.22 -1.88 -14.41
CA LEU A 279 -10.62 -0.51 -14.73
C LEU A 279 -10.23 0.47 -13.63
N ASP A 280 -10.37 0.05 -12.38
CA ASP A 280 -9.90 0.77 -11.20
C ASP A 280 -8.42 0.57 -10.95
N HIS A 281 -7.75 1.64 -10.50
CA HIS A 281 -6.34 1.61 -10.14
C HIS A 281 -6.04 2.44 -8.90
N ILE A 282 -4.97 2.06 -8.20
CA ILE A 282 -4.32 2.91 -7.20
C ILE A 282 -2.87 3.10 -7.63
N LEU A 283 -2.48 4.35 -7.85
CA LEU A 283 -1.11 4.76 -8.15
C LEU A 283 -0.56 5.65 -7.04
N VAL A 284 0.72 5.55 -6.73
CA VAL A 284 1.36 6.32 -5.65
C VAL A 284 2.69 6.93 -6.07
N SER A 285 3.09 8.04 -5.46
CA SER A 285 4.43 8.63 -5.67
C SER A 285 5.53 7.68 -5.21
N ASP A 286 6.75 7.86 -5.73
CA ASP A 286 7.93 7.06 -5.35
C ASP A 286 8.15 7.03 -3.83
N ALA A 287 7.93 8.17 -3.17
CA ALA A 287 8.00 8.29 -1.71
C ALA A 287 7.13 7.27 -0.97
N LEU A 288 6.01 6.85 -1.56
CA LEU A 288 5.06 5.91 -0.97
C LEU A 288 5.21 4.47 -1.48
N ALA A 289 5.81 4.26 -2.66
CA ALA A 289 5.78 2.97 -3.37
C ALA A 289 6.36 1.82 -2.55
N ASN A 290 7.55 2.00 -1.97
CA ASN A 290 8.22 0.98 -1.14
C ASN A 290 7.56 0.79 0.24
N ARG A 291 6.60 1.65 0.58
CA ARG A 291 5.89 1.67 1.87
C ARG A 291 4.40 1.37 1.70
N ALA A 292 4.01 0.82 0.55
CA ALA A 292 2.64 0.50 0.22
C ALA A 292 2.40 -1.02 0.19
N GLU A 293 1.31 -1.44 0.81
CA GLU A 293 0.72 -2.77 0.60
C GLU A 293 -0.60 -2.62 -0.13
N PHE A 294 -0.80 -3.39 -1.20
CA PHE A 294 -1.96 -3.28 -2.08
C PHE A 294 -2.78 -4.58 -2.11
N ASP A 295 -4.09 -4.43 -2.30
CA ASP A 295 -5.05 -5.52 -2.32
C ASP A 295 -6.22 -5.18 -3.25
N ALA A 296 -6.64 -6.14 -4.08
CA ALA A 296 -7.88 -6.09 -4.85
C ALA A 296 -8.94 -6.92 -4.11
N VAL A 297 -9.95 -6.25 -3.55
CA VAL A 297 -10.86 -6.88 -2.61
C VAL A 297 -12.09 -7.41 -3.34
N HIS A 298 -12.02 -8.67 -3.75
CA HIS A 298 -13.08 -9.33 -4.52
C HIS A 298 -14.35 -9.60 -3.70
N VAL A 299 -15.31 -8.68 -3.77
CA VAL A 299 -16.63 -8.78 -3.12
C VAL A 299 -17.69 -9.36 -4.05
N ASN A 300 -17.51 -9.24 -5.37
CA ASN A 300 -18.48 -9.59 -6.39
C ASN A 300 -18.37 -11.03 -6.93
N SER A 301 -17.81 -11.96 -6.13
CA SER A 301 -17.45 -13.32 -6.55
C SER A 301 -18.61 -14.22 -7.06
N GLU A 302 -19.87 -13.86 -6.83
CA GLU A 302 -21.05 -14.57 -7.36
C GLU A 302 -22.02 -13.56 -8.02
N PHE A 303 -22.23 -13.67 -9.34
CA PHE A 303 -23.01 -12.76 -10.21
C PHE A 303 -24.48 -12.49 -9.80
N ALA A 304 -25.00 -13.12 -8.74
CA ALA A 304 -26.42 -13.10 -8.43
C ALA A 304 -26.84 -11.97 -7.46
N ASP A 305 -25.92 -11.47 -6.62
CA ASP A 305 -26.22 -10.49 -5.55
C ASP A 305 -25.12 -9.41 -5.45
N GLN A 306 -24.71 -8.84 -6.60
CA GLN A 306 -23.66 -7.80 -6.67
C GLN A 306 -24.23 -6.42 -6.32
N ALA A 307 -23.60 -5.71 -5.38
CA ALA A 307 -23.99 -4.35 -4.97
C ALA A 307 -23.38 -3.26 -5.87
N SER A 308 -22.32 -3.61 -6.58
CA SER A 308 -21.67 -2.81 -7.63
C SER A 308 -21.07 -3.81 -8.62
N ASP A 309 -20.93 -3.44 -9.88
CA ASP A 309 -20.19 -4.20 -10.89
C ASP A 309 -18.66 -4.03 -10.76
N HIS A 310 -18.22 -3.18 -9.83
CA HIS A 310 -16.83 -3.00 -9.45
C HIS A 310 -16.48 -3.64 -8.08
N ASP A 311 -15.34 -4.31 -8.01
CA ASP A 311 -14.65 -4.68 -6.78
C ASP A 311 -13.78 -3.51 -6.29
N PRO A 312 -13.83 -3.18 -4.98
CA PRO A 312 -13.00 -2.10 -4.44
C PRO A 312 -11.52 -2.47 -4.36
N LEU A 313 -10.67 -1.46 -4.51
CA LEU A 313 -9.22 -1.57 -4.30
C LEU A 313 -8.82 -0.96 -2.97
N LEU A 314 -7.77 -1.49 -2.34
CA LEU A 314 -7.28 -1.01 -1.03
C LEU A 314 -5.77 -0.91 -1.01
N VAL A 315 -5.25 0.25 -0.59
CA VAL A 315 -3.84 0.43 -0.24
C VAL A 315 -3.68 0.69 1.26
N ARG A 316 -2.61 0.16 1.84
CA ARG A 316 -2.16 0.40 3.22
C ARG A 316 -0.77 1.00 3.16
N LEU A 317 -0.65 2.27 3.52
CA LEU A 317 0.58 3.06 3.42
C LEU A 317 1.23 3.18 4.80
N PHE A 318 2.48 2.75 4.94
CA PHE A 318 3.25 2.91 6.17
C PHE A 318 3.73 4.36 6.34
N LEU A 319 3.06 5.10 7.22
CA LEU A 319 3.25 6.52 7.50
C LEU A 319 3.33 6.73 9.01
N PRO A 320 4.45 6.37 9.66
CA PRO A 320 4.63 6.56 11.09
C PRO A 320 4.80 8.05 11.45
N GLU A 321 4.63 8.38 12.74
CA GLU A 321 5.11 9.65 13.27
C GLU A 321 6.66 9.67 13.26
N ASN A 322 7.26 10.87 13.25
CA ASN A 322 8.72 11.07 13.26
C ASN A 322 9.47 10.34 12.14
N LEU A 323 8.87 10.28 10.94
CA LEU A 323 9.51 9.71 9.77
C LEU A 323 10.58 10.65 9.21
N THR A 324 11.80 10.15 9.07
CA THR A 324 12.89 10.77 8.29
C THR A 324 13.12 9.94 7.03
N LEU A 325 13.08 10.58 5.87
CA LEU A 325 13.37 9.96 4.57
C LEU A 325 14.71 10.45 4.03
N GLY A 326 15.53 9.51 3.54
CA GLY A 326 16.70 9.79 2.70
C GLY A 326 16.31 10.04 1.24
N THR A 327 17.24 9.78 0.33
CA THR A 327 17.07 9.86 -1.13
C THR A 327 17.69 8.64 -1.80
N ALA A 328 18.05 8.71 -3.08
CA ALA A 328 18.80 7.65 -3.76
C ALA A 328 20.32 7.90 -3.77
N ASP A 329 20.76 8.97 -3.11
CA ASP A 329 22.16 9.35 -2.99
C ASP A 329 22.71 8.91 -1.62
N ARG A 330 24.02 8.66 -1.56
CA ARG A 330 24.71 8.41 -0.29
C ARG A 330 24.60 9.58 0.70
N GLU A 331 24.06 9.30 1.88
CA GLU A 331 23.71 10.26 2.92
C GLU A 331 24.20 9.87 4.32
N GLN A 332 24.04 10.81 5.25
CA GLN A 332 24.16 10.56 6.68
C GLN A 332 22.88 11.00 7.37
N LEU A 333 22.11 10.04 7.87
CA LEU A 333 20.83 10.29 8.52
C LEU A 333 20.97 10.09 10.03
N LEU A 334 20.45 11.04 10.79
CA LEU A 334 20.50 11.03 12.25
C LEU A 334 19.10 11.20 12.80
N GLY A 335 18.68 10.24 13.61
CA GLY A 335 17.54 10.35 14.49
C GLY A 335 17.77 11.38 15.58
N THR A 336 16.74 11.58 16.37
CA THR A 336 16.62 12.54 17.45
C THR A 336 16.90 11.84 18.79
N ALA A 337 16.27 12.32 19.86
CA ALA A 337 16.34 11.68 21.18
C ALA A 337 15.00 11.06 21.59
N THR A 338 14.09 10.92 20.63
CA THR A 338 12.77 10.30 20.75
C THR A 338 12.66 9.15 19.77
N ASP A 339 11.66 8.29 19.94
CA ASP A 339 11.40 7.19 18.98
C ASP A 339 11.21 7.75 17.56
N ASP A 340 12.13 7.38 16.66
CA ASP A 340 12.15 7.80 15.27
C ASP A 340 11.87 6.62 14.33
N VAL A 341 11.38 6.96 13.13
CA VAL A 341 11.42 6.04 12.00
C VAL A 341 12.29 6.65 10.92
N ILE A 342 13.32 5.94 10.50
CA ILE A 342 14.25 6.40 9.47
C ILE A 342 14.22 5.41 8.33
N ASP A 343 14.02 5.90 7.11
CA ASP A 343 14.09 5.11 5.88
C ASP A 343 15.07 5.82 4.94
N ALA A 344 16.25 5.23 4.77
CA ALA A 344 17.33 5.84 4.00
C ALA A 344 17.09 5.75 2.48
N LEU A 345 16.16 4.90 2.05
CA LEU A 345 15.74 4.66 0.67
C LEU A 345 16.80 4.02 -0.21
N GLY A 346 17.79 4.74 -0.73
CA GLY A 346 18.81 4.13 -1.56
C GLY A 346 20.13 4.89 -1.58
N GLY A 347 21.20 4.22 -2.01
CA GLY A 347 22.56 4.70 -1.85
C GLY A 347 23.26 4.00 -0.68
N ASP A 348 24.57 4.18 -0.56
CA ASP A 348 25.37 3.55 0.51
C ASP A 348 25.39 4.44 1.76
N ASP A 349 24.40 4.31 2.64
CA ASP A 349 24.10 5.27 3.69
C ASP A 349 24.77 5.00 5.03
N ILE A 350 24.79 6.03 5.87
CA ILE A 350 25.12 5.88 7.29
C ILE A 350 23.96 6.43 8.11
N VAL A 351 23.26 5.54 8.80
CA VAL A 351 22.08 5.89 9.60
C VAL A 351 22.34 5.65 11.08
N ALA A 352 21.94 6.59 11.93
CA ALA A 352 21.97 6.40 13.38
C ALA A 352 20.65 6.83 14.04
N GLY A 353 20.02 5.93 14.81
CA GLY A 353 18.77 6.22 15.53
C GLY A 353 18.95 7.21 16.70
N ASN A 354 20.15 7.23 17.28
CA ASN A 354 20.54 8.05 18.44
C ASN A 354 19.92 7.62 19.77
N ALA A 355 18.85 8.23 20.26
CA ALA A 355 18.24 7.85 21.53
C ALA A 355 16.74 7.64 21.31
N GLY A 356 16.18 6.52 21.73
CA GLY A 356 14.78 6.21 21.48
C GLY A 356 14.57 4.70 21.41
N ASN A 357 13.39 4.25 21.01
CA ASN A 357 13.25 2.92 20.41
C ASN A 357 12.93 3.13 18.94
N ASP A 358 13.95 3.07 18.10
CA ASP A 358 13.83 3.49 16.71
C ASP A 358 13.47 2.34 15.78
N ILE A 359 12.99 2.70 14.59
CA ILE A 359 12.87 1.80 13.44
C ILE A 359 13.76 2.36 12.33
N ILE A 360 14.71 1.58 11.85
CA ILE A 360 15.68 2.00 10.83
C ILE A 360 15.60 1.05 9.64
N PHE A 361 15.36 1.61 8.46
CA PHE A 361 15.47 0.93 7.18
C PHE A 361 16.66 1.53 6.41
N GLY A 362 17.60 0.68 6.01
CA GLY A 362 18.73 1.06 5.16
C GLY A 362 18.26 1.37 3.74
N GLY A 363 17.59 0.40 3.10
CA GLY A 363 17.16 0.57 1.72
C GLY A 363 18.18 -0.03 0.74
N ASP A 364 18.14 0.40 -0.52
CA ASP A 364 19.00 -0.16 -1.57
C ASP A 364 20.44 0.35 -1.41
N GLY A 365 21.44 -0.52 -1.27
CA GLY A 365 22.86 -0.12 -1.24
C GLY A 365 23.60 -0.72 -0.06
N ASP A 366 24.92 -0.50 0.01
CA ASP A 366 25.73 -1.04 1.11
C ASP A 366 25.68 -0.07 2.31
N ASP A 367 24.81 -0.33 3.28
CA ASP A 367 24.50 0.58 4.37
C ASP A 367 25.26 0.31 5.68
N VAL A 368 25.38 1.35 6.50
CA VAL A 368 25.83 1.24 7.89
C VAL A 368 24.75 1.78 8.82
N LEU A 369 24.06 0.87 9.49
CA LEU A 369 22.95 1.18 10.39
C LEU A 369 23.39 1.07 11.85
N ARG A 370 23.12 2.11 12.64
CA ARG A 370 23.45 2.18 14.07
C ARG A 370 22.20 2.43 14.88
N GLY A 371 21.66 1.37 15.47
CA GLY A 371 20.68 1.47 16.54
C GLY A 371 21.29 2.01 17.83
N ASP A 372 20.46 1.99 18.86
CA ASP A 372 20.79 2.50 20.18
C ASP A 372 20.23 1.62 21.31
N ARG A 373 18.91 1.60 21.52
CA ARG A 373 18.25 0.81 22.53
C ARG A 373 16.91 0.26 22.08
N ASN A 374 16.79 -1.07 22.03
CA ASN A 374 15.58 -1.75 21.58
C ASN A 374 15.15 -1.32 20.16
N THR A 375 16.13 -1.09 19.30
CA THR A 375 15.96 -0.64 17.92
C THR A 375 15.52 -1.82 17.03
N ALA A 376 14.64 -1.54 16.07
CA ALA A 376 14.36 -2.45 14.96
C ALA A 376 15.07 -1.93 13.70
N SER A 377 16.15 -2.58 13.30
CA SER A 377 16.93 -2.20 12.12
C SER A 377 16.82 -3.26 11.04
N SER A 378 16.68 -2.84 9.79
CA SER A 378 16.85 -3.75 8.65
C SER A 378 17.60 -3.10 7.50
N GLY A 379 18.41 -3.89 6.82
CA GLY A 379 18.87 -3.58 5.47
C GLY A 379 17.71 -3.43 4.49
N GLY A 380 18.03 -3.18 3.22
CA GLY A 380 17.02 -3.16 2.16
C GLY A 380 17.03 -4.39 1.26
N PRO A 381 16.38 -4.35 0.10
CA PRO A 381 16.22 -5.53 -0.76
C PRO A 381 17.50 -5.92 -1.51
N GLY A 382 18.62 -5.23 -1.28
CA GLY A 382 19.96 -5.60 -1.74
C GLY A 382 21.04 -4.71 -1.12
N GLY A 383 22.23 -5.27 -0.90
CA GLY A 383 23.39 -4.55 -0.35
C GLY A 383 24.16 -5.43 0.64
N ASP A 384 25.45 -5.24 0.80
CA ASP A 384 26.22 -5.90 1.87
C ASP A 384 26.24 -4.97 3.11
N ASP A 385 25.28 -5.12 4.01
CA ASP A 385 24.99 -4.17 5.08
C ASP A 385 25.80 -4.42 6.38
N ILE A 386 26.00 -3.36 7.15
CA ILE A 386 26.59 -3.42 8.49
C ILE A 386 25.62 -2.83 9.52
N ILE A 387 25.04 -3.68 10.37
CA ILE A 387 24.00 -3.27 11.32
C ILE A 387 24.44 -3.50 12.76
N TYR A 388 24.40 -2.45 13.57
CA TYR A 388 24.66 -2.48 15.01
C TYR A 388 23.37 -2.20 15.79
N GLY A 389 22.96 -3.09 16.69
CA GLY A 389 21.79 -2.93 17.57
C GLY A 389 22.05 -1.95 18.70
N GLY A 390 23.12 -2.19 19.47
CA GLY A 390 23.54 -1.30 20.54
C GLY A 390 23.27 -1.91 21.91
N ALA A 391 22.40 -1.30 22.71
CA ALA A 391 21.99 -1.79 24.01
C ALA A 391 20.51 -2.21 23.98
N GLY A 392 20.01 -2.86 25.03
CA GLY A 392 18.61 -3.30 25.04
C GLY A 392 18.33 -4.45 24.06
N ASN A 393 17.06 -4.75 23.85
CA ASN A 393 16.67 -5.95 23.12
C ASN A 393 16.24 -5.59 21.69
N ASP A 394 17.16 -5.78 20.75
CA ASP A 394 17.06 -5.32 19.38
C ASP A 394 16.48 -6.37 18.43
N ARG A 395 16.03 -5.90 17.27
CA ARG A 395 15.60 -6.73 16.14
C ARG A 395 16.36 -6.30 14.90
N ILE A 396 17.18 -7.17 14.36
CA ILE A 396 18.10 -6.85 13.27
C ILE A 396 17.89 -7.82 12.11
N GLY A 397 17.59 -7.32 10.92
CA GLY A 397 17.49 -8.11 9.69
C GLY A 397 18.47 -7.64 8.62
N GLY A 398 19.32 -8.52 8.11
CA GLY A 398 20.26 -8.23 7.02
C GLY A 398 19.55 -7.99 5.70
N LYS A 399 18.61 -8.88 5.34
CA LYS A 399 17.88 -8.94 4.07
C LYS A 399 18.67 -9.64 2.98
N ALA A 400 19.07 -8.96 1.92
CA ALA A 400 19.67 -9.62 0.77
C ALA A 400 21.06 -9.06 0.55
N GLY A 401 22.06 -9.94 0.50
CA GLY A 401 23.47 -9.57 0.45
C GLY A 401 24.23 -10.23 1.60
N ASN A 402 25.53 -9.97 1.70
CA ASN A 402 26.40 -10.60 2.71
C ASN A 402 26.56 -9.65 3.88
N ASP A 403 25.70 -9.81 4.87
CA ASP A 403 25.52 -8.81 5.91
C ASP A 403 26.38 -9.07 7.14
N ARG A 404 26.60 -8.01 7.93
CA ARG A 404 27.33 -8.06 9.20
C ARG A 404 26.46 -7.50 10.31
N LEU A 405 25.90 -8.39 11.11
CA LEU A 405 24.88 -8.10 12.11
C LEU A 405 25.47 -8.22 13.52
N PHE A 406 25.37 -7.15 14.29
CA PHE A 406 25.89 -7.06 15.66
C PHE A 406 24.75 -6.67 16.61
N GLY A 407 24.32 -7.56 17.50
CA GLY A 407 23.25 -7.30 18.48
C GLY A 407 23.69 -6.27 19.52
N GLY A 408 24.67 -6.62 20.35
CA GLY A 408 25.26 -5.73 21.34
C GLY A 408 24.94 -6.17 22.76
N GLU A 409 24.37 -5.31 23.60
CA GLU A 409 23.96 -5.66 24.97
C GLU A 409 22.44 -5.88 25.06
N GLY A 410 21.97 -7.07 25.40
CA GLY A 410 20.56 -7.37 25.64
C GLY A 410 20.15 -8.69 24.99
N ASP A 411 18.89 -9.09 25.13
CA ASP A 411 18.41 -10.33 24.47
C ASP A 411 17.88 -9.99 23.07
N ASP A 412 18.73 -10.15 22.06
CA ASP A 412 18.53 -9.69 20.68
C ASP A 412 17.95 -10.77 19.76
N ARG A 413 17.45 -10.32 18.60
CA ARG A 413 17.06 -11.21 17.50
C ARG A 413 17.66 -10.76 16.19
N LEU A 414 18.49 -11.61 15.60
CA LEU A 414 19.20 -11.37 14.36
C LEU A 414 18.74 -12.36 13.29
N TRP A 415 18.47 -11.85 12.09
CA TRP A 415 18.14 -12.59 10.87
C TRP A 415 19.11 -12.17 9.76
N GLY A 416 19.95 -13.07 9.25
CA GLY A 416 20.77 -12.82 8.06
C GLY A 416 19.91 -12.65 6.80
N ASP A 417 18.95 -13.58 6.63
CA ASP A 417 18.04 -13.69 5.49
C ASP A 417 18.71 -14.33 4.25
N ASP A 418 19.08 -13.60 3.20
CA ASP A 418 19.65 -14.15 1.96
C ASP A 418 21.11 -13.69 1.73
N GLY A 419 22.10 -14.54 1.97
CA GLY A 419 23.51 -14.28 1.65
C GLY A 419 24.51 -15.04 2.52
N ASP A 420 25.81 -14.82 2.36
CA ASP A 420 26.81 -15.38 3.28
C ASP A 420 27.00 -14.41 4.46
N ASP A 421 26.19 -14.55 5.51
CA ASP A 421 26.09 -13.54 6.58
C ASP A 421 27.05 -13.77 7.76
N LEU A 422 27.37 -12.71 8.49
CA LEU A 422 28.04 -12.77 9.79
C LEU A 422 27.09 -12.26 10.89
N LEU A 423 26.77 -13.12 11.85
CA LEU A 423 25.90 -12.82 12.98
C LEU A 423 26.67 -12.91 14.30
N TYR A 424 26.66 -11.81 15.06
CA TYR A 424 27.20 -11.76 16.40
C TYR A 424 26.16 -11.17 17.36
N GLY A 425 25.61 -12.01 18.24
CA GLY A 425 24.60 -11.59 19.23
C GLY A 425 25.16 -10.60 20.25
N GLY A 426 26.33 -10.90 20.81
CA GLY A 426 26.94 -10.09 21.86
C GLY A 426 26.45 -10.53 23.24
N ALA A 427 26.36 -9.60 24.18
CA ALA A 427 26.01 -9.88 25.57
C ALA A 427 24.50 -10.04 25.76
N GLY A 428 24.02 -11.25 26.03
CA GLY A 428 22.63 -11.57 26.28
C GLY A 428 22.33 -13.04 25.99
N ASN A 429 21.05 -13.40 25.91
CA ASN A 429 20.67 -14.70 25.34
C ASN A 429 19.95 -14.45 24.01
N ASP A 430 20.71 -14.49 22.93
CA ASP A 430 20.24 -14.02 21.65
C ASP A 430 19.57 -15.12 20.83
N VAL A 431 18.82 -14.70 19.82
CA VAL A 431 18.28 -15.61 18.80
C VAL A 431 18.87 -15.25 17.46
N LEU A 432 19.65 -16.19 16.90
CA LEU A 432 20.35 -16.02 15.64
C LEU A 432 19.76 -16.98 14.58
N ILE A 433 19.42 -16.44 13.43
CA ILE A 433 18.90 -17.16 12.26
C ILE A 433 19.73 -16.72 11.06
N GLY A 434 20.48 -17.65 10.46
CA GLY A 434 21.35 -17.33 9.33
C GLY A 434 20.54 -17.09 8.06
N GLY A 435 19.68 -18.04 7.69
CA GLY A 435 18.89 -17.97 6.48
C GLY A 435 19.50 -18.78 5.34
N ARG A 436 19.50 -18.24 4.12
CA ARG A 436 20.08 -18.87 2.93
C ARG A 436 21.52 -18.40 2.75
N GLY A 437 22.36 -19.28 2.22
CA GLY A 437 23.79 -19.01 2.07
C GLY A 437 24.58 -19.66 3.20
N ARG A 438 25.89 -19.38 3.20
CA ARG A 438 26.82 -19.88 4.20
C ARG A 438 27.05 -18.81 5.27
N ASP A 439 26.43 -19.04 6.41
CA ASP A 439 26.40 -18.08 7.49
C ASP A 439 27.52 -18.34 8.51
N THR A 440 27.95 -17.30 9.20
CA THR A 440 28.98 -17.35 10.23
C THR A 440 28.43 -16.81 11.54
N PHE A 441 28.34 -17.67 12.56
CA PHE A 441 27.88 -17.31 13.90
C PHE A 441 29.06 -17.13 14.84
N VAL A 442 29.27 -15.92 15.37
CA VAL A 442 30.36 -15.60 16.30
C VAL A 442 29.95 -15.95 17.72
N LEU A 443 30.80 -16.73 18.42
CA LEU A 443 30.61 -17.04 19.83
C LEU A 443 31.77 -16.50 20.66
N ALA A 444 31.45 -15.90 21.82
CA ALA A 444 32.41 -15.45 22.81
C ALA A 444 32.02 -15.93 24.21
N ALA A 445 33.01 -15.99 25.13
CA ALA A 445 32.77 -16.39 26.51
C ALA A 445 32.32 -15.22 27.39
N GLY A 446 31.44 -15.48 28.36
CA GLY A 446 30.95 -14.48 29.30
C GLY A 446 29.86 -13.56 28.74
N GLU A 447 29.34 -13.86 27.56
CA GLU A 447 28.32 -13.06 26.88
C GLU A 447 26.92 -13.67 26.99
N GLY A 448 26.77 -14.91 27.47
CA GLY A 448 25.47 -15.54 27.69
C GLY A 448 25.26 -16.77 26.82
N THR A 449 23.98 -17.13 26.58
CA THR A 449 23.63 -18.37 25.88
C THR A 449 22.73 -18.10 24.68
N ASP A 450 23.32 -18.18 23.49
CA ASP A 450 22.61 -17.94 22.23
C ASP A 450 21.81 -19.14 21.77
N LEU A 451 20.74 -18.88 21.01
CA LEU A 451 19.94 -19.87 20.31
C LEU A 451 20.12 -19.70 18.80
N ILE A 452 20.83 -20.62 18.18
CA ILE A 452 20.97 -20.70 16.72
C ILE A 452 19.93 -21.69 16.18
N ARG A 453 19.01 -21.22 15.33
CA ARG A 453 17.80 -21.99 15.01
C ARG A 453 17.90 -22.87 13.77
N ASP A 454 18.74 -22.51 12.81
CA ASP A 454 18.75 -23.08 11.45
C ASP A 454 20.13 -23.50 10.94
N PHE A 455 21.13 -23.58 11.83
CA PHE A 455 22.50 -23.96 11.51
C PHE A 455 22.59 -25.20 10.58
N LYS A 456 23.14 -25.01 9.39
CA LYS A 456 23.35 -26.01 8.34
C LYS A 456 24.75 -26.60 8.41
N VAL A 457 24.85 -27.80 8.97
CA VAL A 457 26.10 -28.55 9.03
C VAL A 457 26.65 -28.81 7.62
N GLY A 458 27.94 -28.53 7.41
CA GLY A 458 28.62 -28.66 6.13
C GLY A 458 28.63 -27.37 5.29
N GLU A 459 27.85 -26.37 5.70
CA GLU A 459 27.70 -25.08 5.04
C GLU A 459 28.14 -23.99 6.02
N ASP A 460 27.33 -23.73 7.05
CA ASP A 460 27.51 -22.67 8.04
C ASP A 460 28.74 -22.87 8.93
N LEU A 461 29.21 -21.76 9.49
CA LEU A 461 30.41 -21.68 10.31
C LEU A 461 30.08 -21.17 11.71
N ILE A 462 30.81 -21.69 12.69
CA ILE A 462 30.91 -21.05 14.01
C ILE A 462 32.29 -20.46 14.13
N ASP A 463 32.33 -19.15 14.35
CA ASP A 463 33.55 -18.37 14.55
C ASP A 463 33.87 -18.26 16.05
N LEU A 464 35.13 -18.53 16.39
CA LEU A 464 35.66 -18.55 17.75
C LEU A 464 36.76 -17.48 17.94
N THR A 465 36.89 -16.54 16.99
CA THR A 465 37.96 -15.54 16.99
C THR A 465 37.94 -14.58 18.18
N GLU A 466 36.84 -14.53 18.94
CA GLU A 466 36.72 -13.84 20.24
C GLU A 466 37.39 -14.61 21.40
N GLY A 467 38.66 -14.96 21.19
CA GLY A 467 39.54 -15.51 22.23
C GLY A 467 39.33 -16.97 22.59
N LEU A 468 38.52 -17.70 21.81
CA LEU A 468 38.25 -19.11 22.01
C LEU A 468 39.08 -19.97 21.04
N SER A 469 39.36 -21.20 21.44
CA SER A 469 39.86 -22.22 20.53
C SER A 469 39.00 -23.47 20.61
N PHE A 470 38.98 -24.24 19.54
CA PHE A 470 38.21 -25.49 19.50
C PHE A 470 38.56 -26.44 20.66
N GLY A 471 39.83 -26.45 21.10
CA GLY A 471 40.29 -27.30 22.20
C GLY A 471 39.64 -26.97 23.54
N ASP A 472 39.05 -25.79 23.68
CA ASP A 472 38.44 -25.32 24.92
C ASP A 472 36.94 -25.62 25.02
N LEU A 473 36.33 -26.08 23.92
CA LEU A 473 34.89 -26.25 23.84
C LEU A 473 34.45 -27.67 24.23
N SER A 474 33.29 -27.72 24.88
CA SER A 474 32.50 -28.92 25.10
C SER A 474 31.29 -28.90 24.17
N VAL A 475 31.09 -29.97 23.40
CA VAL A 475 29.93 -30.12 22.52
C VAL A 475 29.12 -31.32 23.00
N THR A 476 27.89 -31.08 23.43
CA THR A 476 27.04 -32.11 24.04
C THR A 476 25.64 -32.12 23.47
N GLN A 477 24.99 -33.28 23.48
CA GLN A 477 23.59 -33.40 23.08
C GLN A 477 22.68 -33.37 24.32
N ASN A 478 21.66 -32.51 24.31
CA ASN A 478 20.65 -32.46 25.36
C ASN A 478 19.24 -32.34 24.76
N ARG A 479 18.37 -33.32 25.02
CA ARG A 479 16.94 -33.33 24.59
C ARG A 479 16.73 -32.96 23.10
N GLY A 480 17.60 -33.45 22.21
CA GLY A 480 17.50 -33.19 20.77
C GLY A 480 18.06 -31.84 20.31
N ARG A 481 18.73 -31.08 21.19
CA ARG A 481 19.51 -29.88 20.85
C ARG A 481 20.99 -30.11 21.11
N THR A 482 21.85 -29.43 20.36
CA THR A 482 23.29 -29.46 20.57
C THR A 482 23.70 -28.24 21.38
N LEU A 483 24.45 -28.45 22.46
CA LEU A 483 24.94 -27.41 23.34
C LEU A 483 26.45 -27.28 23.12
N ILE A 484 26.89 -26.07 22.83
CA ILE A 484 28.30 -25.68 22.76
C ILE A 484 28.59 -24.90 24.04
N GLY A 485 29.53 -25.39 24.84
CA GLY A 485 29.89 -24.78 26.11
C GLY A 485 31.39 -24.59 26.26
N PHE A 486 31.77 -23.65 27.12
CA PHE A 486 33.14 -23.34 27.49
C PHE A 486 33.22 -23.29 29.01
N GLU A 487 34.18 -24.02 29.60
CA GLU A 487 34.27 -24.24 31.05
C GLU A 487 32.94 -24.71 31.68
N ASN A 488 32.25 -23.84 32.44
CA ASN A 488 30.97 -24.11 33.09
C ASN A 488 29.79 -23.35 32.46
N GLU A 489 30.03 -22.68 31.33
CA GLU A 489 29.05 -21.87 30.60
C GLU A 489 28.56 -22.61 29.34
N THR A 490 27.31 -22.37 28.96
CA THR A 490 26.80 -22.73 27.63
C THR A 490 26.86 -21.47 26.78
N LEU A 491 27.64 -21.50 25.70
CA LEU A 491 27.76 -20.38 24.77
C LEU A 491 26.60 -20.35 23.79
N ALA A 492 26.24 -21.53 23.23
CA ALA A 492 25.19 -21.61 22.23
C ALA A 492 24.41 -22.92 22.30
N VAL A 493 23.16 -22.84 21.85
CA VAL A 493 22.25 -23.97 21.65
C VAL A 493 21.86 -24.01 20.18
N LEU A 494 22.29 -25.06 19.48
CA LEU A 494 21.89 -25.32 18.10
C LEU A 494 20.61 -26.15 18.08
N SER A 495 19.59 -25.65 17.38
CA SER A 495 18.33 -26.38 17.14
C SER A 495 18.45 -27.32 15.93
N GLY A 496 17.93 -28.53 16.04
CA GLY A 496 17.90 -29.49 14.91
C GLY A 496 19.25 -30.12 14.54
N VAL A 497 20.36 -29.67 15.11
CA VAL A 497 21.70 -30.20 14.85
C VAL A 497 22.05 -31.35 15.79
N ASN A 498 22.69 -32.39 15.26
CA ASN A 498 23.25 -33.49 16.05
C ASN A 498 24.70 -33.18 16.43
N ALA A 499 25.05 -33.31 17.71
CA ALA A 499 26.38 -32.95 18.19
C ALA A 499 27.52 -33.72 17.47
N ASN A 500 27.25 -34.95 17.02
CA ASN A 500 28.26 -35.79 16.35
C ASN A 500 28.49 -35.44 14.88
N THR A 501 27.66 -34.57 14.28
CA THR A 501 27.81 -34.17 12.88
C THR A 501 28.67 -32.93 12.71
N LEU A 502 28.93 -32.18 13.79
CA LEU A 502 29.82 -31.02 13.77
C LEU A 502 31.27 -31.46 13.59
N ILE A 503 31.97 -30.87 12.63
CA ILE A 503 33.37 -31.19 12.34
C ILE A 503 34.22 -29.95 12.60
N ALA A 504 35.24 -30.09 13.46
CA ALA A 504 36.25 -29.06 13.62
C ALA A 504 37.18 -29.05 12.41
N ASN A 505 37.32 -27.89 11.75
CA ASN A 505 38.36 -27.72 10.75
C ASN A 505 39.59 -27.04 11.36
N ALA A 506 40.76 -27.26 10.75
CA ALA A 506 42.07 -26.80 11.23
C ALA A 506 42.24 -25.26 11.27
N SER A 507 41.21 -24.50 10.89
CA SER A 507 41.15 -23.04 10.86
C SER A 507 40.47 -22.39 12.08
N ALA A 508 40.19 -23.15 13.15
CA ALA A 508 39.46 -22.67 14.34
C ALA A 508 37.99 -22.26 14.10
N THR A 509 37.35 -22.89 13.11
CA THR A 509 35.91 -22.77 12.81
C THR A 509 35.24 -24.15 12.81
N PHE A 510 33.96 -24.22 13.23
CA PHE A 510 33.12 -25.40 13.00
C PHE A 510 32.55 -25.37 11.58
N VAL A 511 32.36 -26.55 10.98
CA VAL A 511 31.53 -26.76 9.78
C VAL A 511 30.48 -27.82 10.10
#